data_AF-A0A3A4Q617-F1
#
_entry.id   AF-A0A3A4Q617-F1
#
_cell.length_a   1.000
_cell.length_b   1.000
_cell.length_c   1.000
_cell.angle_alpha   90.00
_cell.angle_beta   90.00
_cell.angle_gamma   90.00
#
_symmetry.space_group_name_H-M   'P 1'
#
loop_
_entity.id
_entity.type
_entity.pdbx_description
1 polymer ?
#
loop_
_entity_poly.entity_id
_entity_poly.type
_entity_poly.pdbx_seq_one_letter_code
_entity_poly.pdbx_strand_id
1 'polypeptide(L)'
;MARPVQSPRAGRQPERVPHGISGGLPPQAGGSHSGWSSRHPPHRSHTPKRIRRSACLQPRPRAVEPAAGGPVMPRWLGNWLERHQHPLSRALHGVAIPMLPAAGIVAVVQWAQGAWSLWWRPVTLLVLSYALQWIGHRIEGNDMGEVILIKKALGRPYVAVSPRYRARTGRPAAGRVSEGHG
;
A
#
# COMPACT_ATOMS: atom_id res chain seq x y z
N MET A 1 25.59 -46.55 23.58
CA MET A 1 25.56 -45.53 24.65
C MET A 1 24.50 -44.49 24.29
N ALA A 2 23.32 -44.61 24.87
CA ALA A 2 22.15 -43.78 24.57
C ALA A 2 22.17 -42.50 25.43
N ARG A 3 21.97 -41.34 24.80
CA ARG A 3 21.79 -40.05 25.50
C ARG A 3 20.31 -39.84 25.83
N PRO A 4 19.95 -39.43 27.06
CA PRO A 4 18.56 -39.23 27.44
C PRO A 4 17.98 -37.94 26.85
N VAL A 5 16.78 -38.09 26.32
CA VAL A 5 15.83 -37.04 25.93
C VAL A 5 15.41 -36.25 27.17
N GLN A 6 15.52 -34.92 27.13
CA GLN A 6 14.86 -34.02 28.08
C GLN A 6 14.08 -32.93 27.34
N SER A 7 12.78 -33.06 27.42
CA SER A 7 11.74 -32.02 27.35
C SER A 7 10.58 -32.58 28.19
N PRO A 8 9.67 -31.79 28.80
CA PRO A 8 9.34 -30.38 28.53
C PRO A 8 9.17 -29.53 29.82
N ARG A 9 8.97 -28.21 29.70
CA ARG A 9 8.16 -27.51 30.71
C ARG A 9 7.29 -26.43 30.09
N ALA A 10 6.00 -26.75 30.10
CA ALA A 10 4.90 -25.85 29.81
C ALA A 10 4.79 -24.78 30.91
N GLY A 11 4.78 -23.52 30.50
CA GLY A 11 4.36 -22.38 31.33
C GLY A 11 3.14 -21.74 30.68
N ARG A 12 1.95 -22.27 31.00
CA ARG A 12 0.66 -21.73 30.59
C ARG A 12 0.26 -20.66 31.62
N GLN A 13 0.22 -19.38 31.23
CA GLN A 13 -0.30 -18.28 32.05
C GLN A 13 -1.73 -17.96 31.58
N PRO A 14 -2.74 -17.92 32.47
CA PRO A 14 -4.12 -17.60 32.12
C PRO A 14 -4.41 -16.09 32.08
N GLU A 15 -5.34 -15.77 31.17
CA GLU A 15 -6.31 -14.67 31.11
C GLU A 15 -6.24 -13.52 32.14
N ARG A 16 -6.24 -12.30 31.59
CA ARG A 16 -7.07 -11.22 32.12
C ARG A 16 -7.85 -10.56 30.97
N VAL A 17 -9.15 -10.79 30.96
CA VAL A 17 -10.14 -10.04 30.18
C VAL A 17 -10.59 -8.84 31.03
N PRO A 18 -10.43 -7.58 30.58
CA PRO A 18 -11.16 -6.47 31.17
C PRO A 18 -12.55 -6.34 30.52
N HIS A 19 -13.57 -6.54 31.36
CA HIS A 19 -14.93 -6.09 31.11
C HIS A 19 -15.02 -4.56 31.10
N GLY A 20 -15.91 -4.04 30.26
CA GLY A 20 -16.66 -2.83 30.58
C GLY A 20 -16.33 -1.62 29.71
N ILE A 21 -17.15 -1.38 28.69
CA ILE A 21 -17.63 -0.03 28.38
C ILE A 21 -19.12 -0.14 28.01
N SER A 22 -19.95 0.22 28.98
CA SER A 22 -21.35 0.56 28.83
C SER A 22 -21.53 1.83 28.01
N GLY A 23 -22.64 1.86 27.26
CA GLY A 23 -23.53 3.03 27.22
C GLY A 23 -23.17 4.16 26.26
N GLY A 24 -24.08 4.42 25.31
CA GLY A 24 -24.11 5.70 24.59
C GLY A 24 -24.66 5.61 23.18
N LEU A 25 -25.93 5.24 23.02
CA LEU A 25 -26.70 5.55 21.80
C LEU A 25 -27.13 7.02 21.87
N PRO A 26 -26.70 7.91 20.95
CA PRO A 26 -27.31 9.23 20.84
C PRO A 26 -28.69 9.16 20.13
N PRO A 27 -29.59 10.10 20.44
CA PRO A 27 -30.98 10.09 19.98
C PRO A 27 -31.12 10.37 18.48
N GLN A 28 -32.11 9.73 17.87
CA GLN A 28 -32.57 9.99 16.51
C GLN A 28 -33.26 11.37 16.46
N ALA A 29 -32.58 12.34 15.85
CA ALA A 29 -33.20 13.60 15.45
C ALA A 29 -33.86 13.42 14.08
N GLY A 30 -35.20 13.40 14.09
CA GLY A 30 -36.01 13.56 12.90
C GLY A 30 -35.79 14.92 12.27
N GLY A 31 -35.56 14.93 10.96
CA GLY A 31 -35.42 16.14 10.14
C GLY A 31 -36.15 15.94 8.82
N SER A 32 -37.46 16.10 8.86
CA SER A 32 -38.33 16.28 7.69
C SER A 32 -38.08 17.66 7.10
N HIS A 33 -37.42 17.76 5.94
CA HIS A 33 -37.56 18.91 5.07
C HIS A 33 -37.62 18.49 3.59
N SER A 34 -38.86 18.39 3.12
CA SER A 34 -39.29 18.62 1.75
C SER A 34 -38.78 19.98 1.26
N GLY A 35 -38.09 20.00 0.12
CA GLY A 35 -37.59 21.23 -0.48
C GLY A 35 -36.98 21.02 -1.86
N TRP A 36 -37.71 20.34 -2.76
CA TRP A 36 -37.41 20.35 -4.19
C TRP A 36 -37.66 21.76 -4.75
N SER A 37 -36.62 22.60 -4.76
CA SER A 37 -36.60 23.86 -5.49
C SER A 37 -35.89 23.64 -6.82
N SER A 38 -36.66 23.27 -7.84
CA SER A 38 -36.29 23.33 -9.25
C SER A 38 -35.86 24.75 -9.62
N ARG A 39 -34.55 24.98 -9.73
CA ARG A 39 -34.00 26.17 -10.38
C ARG A 39 -33.07 25.74 -11.49
N HIS A 40 -33.61 25.81 -12.71
CA HIS A 40 -32.89 25.72 -13.96
C HIS A 40 -31.84 26.85 -14.05
N PRO A 41 -30.55 26.54 -14.28
CA PRO A 41 -29.62 27.56 -14.75
C PRO A 41 -29.87 27.84 -16.24
N PRO A 42 -29.81 29.11 -16.68
CA PRO A 42 -29.98 29.49 -18.07
C PRO A 42 -28.80 29.04 -18.95
N HIS A 43 -29.18 28.61 -20.14
CA HIS A 43 -28.35 28.32 -21.31
C HIS A 43 -27.22 29.37 -21.48
N ARG A 44 -25.97 29.02 -21.15
CA ARG A 44 -24.79 29.81 -21.54
C ARG A 44 -24.35 29.35 -22.93
N SER A 45 -24.67 30.19 -23.91
CA SER A 45 -24.17 30.17 -25.27
C SER A 45 -22.64 30.08 -25.32
N HIS A 46 -22.17 29.06 -26.03
CA HIS A 46 -20.78 28.85 -26.42
C HIS A 46 -20.23 30.03 -27.23
N THR A 47 -19.23 30.71 -26.67
CA THR A 47 -18.26 31.48 -27.47
C THR A 47 -16.95 30.73 -27.47
N PRO A 48 -16.43 30.23 -28.61
CA PRO A 48 -15.09 29.67 -28.67
C PRO A 48 -14.07 30.79 -28.48
N LYS A 49 -13.55 30.94 -27.25
CA LYS A 49 -12.37 31.78 -26.99
C LYS A 49 -11.20 31.15 -27.74
N ARG A 50 -10.84 31.77 -28.85
CA ARG A 50 -9.64 31.53 -29.65
C ARG A 50 -8.41 31.72 -28.75
N ILE A 51 -7.94 30.63 -28.14
CA ILE A 51 -6.70 30.58 -27.37
C ILE A 51 -5.56 30.89 -28.35
N ARG A 52 -5.13 32.15 -28.37
CA ARG A 52 -3.84 32.53 -28.95
C ARG A 52 -2.78 31.79 -28.16
N ARG A 53 -2.21 30.74 -28.77
CA ARG A 53 -0.98 30.09 -28.33
C ARG A 53 0.16 31.11 -28.46
N SER A 54 0.24 32.04 -27.51
CA SER A 54 1.48 32.74 -27.24
C SER A 54 2.43 31.68 -26.70
N ALA A 55 3.29 31.17 -27.59
CA ALA A 55 4.44 30.37 -27.25
C ALA A 55 5.38 31.25 -26.40
N CYS A 56 5.05 31.36 -25.12
CA CYS A 56 6.01 31.73 -24.11
C CYS A 56 7.05 30.61 -24.15
N LEU A 57 8.18 30.89 -24.80
CA LEU A 57 9.43 30.15 -24.69
C LEU A 57 9.74 30.04 -23.21
N GLN A 58 9.17 29.01 -22.56
CA GLN A 58 9.59 28.64 -21.23
C GLN A 58 11.05 28.23 -21.38
N PRO A 59 11.99 28.87 -20.64
CA PRO A 59 13.37 28.42 -20.64
C PRO A 59 13.36 26.93 -20.29
N ARG A 60 13.85 26.10 -21.22
CA ARG A 60 13.97 24.66 -20.98
C ARG A 60 14.70 24.50 -19.64
N PRO A 61 14.14 23.77 -18.65
CA PRO A 61 14.88 23.47 -17.44
C PRO A 61 16.20 22.84 -17.88
N ARG A 62 17.33 23.48 -17.56
CA ARG A 62 18.65 22.92 -17.83
C ARG A 62 18.62 21.51 -17.30
N ALA A 63 18.83 20.53 -18.17
CA ALA A 63 19.07 19.17 -17.75
C ALA A 63 20.21 19.25 -16.73
N VAL A 64 19.88 19.00 -15.47
CA VAL A 64 20.89 18.87 -14.43
C VAL A 64 21.64 17.62 -14.84
N GLU A 65 22.81 17.79 -15.47
CA GLU A 65 23.68 16.68 -15.78
C GLU A 65 23.95 15.94 -14.47
N PRO A 66 23.58 14.65 -14.36
CA PRO A 66 23.84 13.90 -13.15
C PRO A 66 25.36 13.82 -12.97
N ALA A 67 25.85 14.37 -11.86
CA ALA A 67 27.25 14.30 -11.47
C ALA A 67 27.75 12.84 -11.59
N ALA A 68 28.69 12.63 -12.51
CA ALA A 68 29.27 11.33 -12.79
C ALA A 68 30.09 10.88 -11.57
N GLY A 69 29.72 9.73 -10.96
CA GLY A 69 30.62 9.01 -10.05
C GLY A 69 30.00 8.21 -8.91
N GLY A 70 28.72 8.38 -8.57
CA GLY A 70 28.07 7.57 -7.52
C GLY A 70 27.54 6.23 -8.04
N PRO A 71 27.50 5.15 -7.21
CA PRO A 71 26.81 3.93 -7.59
C PRO A 71 25.35 4.25 -7.89
N VAL A 72 24.95 4.07 -9.15
CA VAL A 72 23.60 4.31 -9.61
C VAL A 72 22.70 3.23 -9.04
N MET A 73 21.99 3.55 -7.97
CA MET A 73 21.02 2.63 -7.39
C MET A 73 19.94 2.30 -8.43
N PRO A 74 19.63 1.01 -8.64
CA PRO A 74 18.53 0.64 -9.53
C PRO A 74 17.24 1.33 -9.11
N ARG A 75 16.51 1.92 -10.07
CA ARG A 75 15.28 2.67 -9.80
C ARG A 75 14.25 1.86 -9.01
N TRP A 76 14.16 0.56 -9.27
CA TRP A 76 13.26 -0.34 -8.54
C TRP A 76 13.63 -0.44 -7.06
N LEU A 77 14.92 -0.45 -6.73
CA LEU A 77 15.41 -0.55 -5.36
C LEU A 77 15.22 0.77 -4.62
N GLY A 78 15.45 1.90 -5.29
CA GLY A 78 15.12 3.22 -4.74
C GLY A 78 13.64 3.35 -4.39
N ASN A 79 12.75 2.95 -5.31
CA ASN A 79 11.31 2.94 -5.07
C ASN A 79 10.91 1.95 -3.95
N TRP A 80 11.57 0.79 -3.87
CA TRP A 80 11.31 -0.18 -2.81
C TRP A 80 11.71 0.38 -1.45
N LEU A 81 12.89 0.98 -1.33
CA LEU A 81 13.38 1.62 -0.11
C LEU A 81 12.45 2.77 0.30
N GLU A 82 12.05 3.64 -0.63
CA GLU A 82 11.14 4.75 -0.35
C GLU A 82 9.80 4.28 0.26
N ARG A 83 9.30 3.12 -0.16
CA ARG A 83 8.04 2.55 0.31
C ARG A 83 8.14 1.73 1.60
N HIS A 84 9.35 1.29 1.99
CA HIS A 84 9.57 0.43 3.15
C HIS A 84 10.62 1.07 4.06
N GLN A 85 10.21 2.03 4.87
CA GLN A 85 11.11 2.74 5.77
C GLN A 85 11.30 1.97 7.08
N HIS A 86 10.26 1.25 7.55
CA HIS A 86 10.31 0.50 8.80
C HIS A 86 11.25 -0.71 8.70
N PRO A 87 12.22 -0.90 9.63
CA PRO A 87 13.20 -1.98 9.54
C PRO A 87 12.58 -3.38 9.56
N LEU A 88 11.56 -3.60 10.41
CA LEU A 88 10.82 -4.86 10.42
C LEU A 88 10.06 -5.09 9.10
N SER A 89 9.49 -4.05 8.50
CA SER A 89 8.79 -4.18 7.20
C SER A 89 9.78 -4.60 6.11
N ARG A 90 10.97 -3.97 6.08
CA ARG A 90 12.07 -4.34 5.17
C ARG A 90 12.54 -5.78 5.37
N ALA A 91 12.71 -6.21 6.62
CA ALA A 91 13.14 -7.58 6.92
C ALA A 91 12.11 -8.62 6.46
N LEU A 92 10.82 -8.39 6.77
CA LEU A 92 9.73 -9.28 6.35
C LEU A 92 9.65 -9.37 4.82
N HIS A 93 9.74 -8.25 4.11
CA HIS A 93 9.77 -8.24 2.65
C HIS A 93 11.03 -8.88 2.07
N GLY A 94 12.19 -8.65 2.70
CA GLY A 94 13.46 -9.24 2.27
C GLY A 94 13.45 -10.77 2.30
N VAL A 95 12.71 -11.37 3.24
CA VAL A 95 12.50 -12.83 3.28
C VAL A 95 11.38 -13.25 2.32
N ALA A 96 10.28 -12.51 2.28
CA ALA A 96 9.09 -12.92 1.54
C ALA A 96 9.24 -12.84 0.01
N ILE A 97 9.94 -11.82 -0.50
CA ILE A 97 10.19 -11.61 -1.93
C ILE A 97 10.91 -12.82 -2.57
N PRO A 98 12.02 -13.35 -2.03
CA PRO A 98 12.66 -14.54 -2.61
C PRO A 98 11.86 -15.83 -2.36
N MET A 99 11.01 -15.87 -1.33
CA MET A 99 10.17 -17.04 -1.05
C MET A 99 9.08 -17.26 -2.10
N LEU A 100 8.55 -16.17 -2.69
CA LEU A 100 7.53 -16.23 -3.73
C LEU A 100 7.98 -16.96 -5.02
N PRO A 101 9.10 -16.60 -5.69
CA PRO A 101 9.58 -17.35 -6.84
C PRO A 101 10.06 -18.76 -6.45
N ALA A 102 10.57 -18.96 -5.22
CA ALA A 102 10.90 -20.29 -4.73
C ALA A 102 9.67 -21.21 -4.69
N ALA A 103 8.50 -20.70 -4.30
CA ALA A 103 7.24 -21.44 -4.37
C ALA A 103 6.92 -21.90 -5.81
N GLY A 104 7.13 -21.02 -6.80
CA GLY A 104 6.96 -21.34 -8.22
C GLY A 104 7.94 -22.41 -8.72
N ILE A 105 9.22 -22.29 -8.34
CA ILE A 105 10.25 -23.29 -8.68
C ILE A 105 9.87 -24.65 -8.09
N VAL A 106 9.49 -24.72 -6.81
CA VAL A 106 9.04 -25.95 -6.17
C VAL A 106 7.82 -26.54 -6.90
N ALA A 107 6.86 -25.70 -7.31
CA ALA A 107 5.68 -26.17 -8.05
C ALA A 107 6.08 -26.81 -9.40
N VAL A 108 6.94 -26.15 -10.17
CA VAL A 108 7.41 -26.64 -11.49
C VAL A 108 8.20 -27.93 -11.34
N VAL A 109 9.13 -27.99 -10.37
CA VAL A 109 9.94 -29.19 -10.10
C VAL A 109 9.06 -30.38 -9.71
N GLN A 110 8.09 -30.18 -8.81
CA GLN A 110 7.19 -31.25 -8.39
C GLN A 110 6.27 -31.72 -9.52
N TRP A 111 5.79 -30.80 -10.35
CA TRP A 111 5.00 -31.16 -11.53
C TRP A 111 5.82 -31.99 -12.52
N ALA A 112 7.05 -31.58 -12.82
CA ALA A 112 7.95 -32.31 -13.72
C ALA A 112 8.32 -33.72 -13.21
N GLN A 113 8.33 -33.92 -11.89
CA GLN A 113 8.62 -35.21 -11.25
C GLN A 113 7.37 -36.08 -11.03
N GLY A 114 6.17 -35.62 -11.43
CA GLY A 114 4.92 -36.31 -11.13
C GLY A 114 4.55 -36.34 -9.63
N ALA A 115 5.22 -35.53 -8.81
CA ALA A 115 5.06 -35.48 -7.35
C ALA A 115 3.94 -34.52 -6.91
N TRP A 116 2.83 -34.45 -7.65
CA TRP A 116 1.75 -33.51 -7.36
C TRP A 116 0.97 -33.83 -6.07
N SER A 117 1.13 -35.03 -5.51
CA SER A 117 0.65 -35.35 -4.15
C SER A 117 1.22 -34.41 -3.08
N LEU A 118 2.33 -33.74 -3.36
CA LEU A 118 2.99 -32.75 -2.49
C LEU A 118 2.64 -31.29 -2.85
N TRP A 119 1.50 -31.04 -3.51
CA TRP A 119 1.02 -29.72 -3.92
C TRP A 119 0.93 -28.70 -2.76
N TRP A 120 0.76 -29.17 -1.52
CA TRP A 120 0.68 -28.31 -0.35
C TRP A 120 1.99 -27.54 -0.09
N ARG A 121 3.15 -28.05 -0.53
CA ARG A 121 4.46 -27.39 -0.31
C ARG A 121 4.56 -26.03 -1.01
N PRO A 122 4.35 -25.93 -2.35
CA PRO A 122 4.37 -24.65 -3.03
C PRO A 122 3.22 -23.75 -2.59
N VAL A 123 2.04 -24.31 -2.27
CA VAL A 123 0.92 -23.52 -1.74
C VAL A 123 1.25 -22.89 -0.39
N THR A 124 1.81 -23.66 0.55
CA THR A 124 2.21 -23.13 1.86
C THR A 124 3.30 -22.07 1.72
N LEU A 125 4.30 -22.29 0.87
CA LEU A 125 5.33 -21.27 0.58
C LEU A 125 4.71 -19.99 0.01
N LEU A 126 3.79 -20.12 -0.95
CA LEU A 126 3.08 -19.01 -1.55
C LEU A 126 2.28 -18.23 -0.50
N VAL A 127 1.44 -18.91 0.29
CA VAL A 127 0.60 -18.31 1.34
C VAL A 127 1.45 -17.61 2.40
N LEU A 128 2.50 -18.27 2.89
CA LEU A 128 3.40 -17.67 3.88
C LEU A 128 4.13 -16.45 3.30
N SER A 129 4.62 -16.53 2.06
CA SER A 129 5.28 -15.40 1.39
C SER A 129 4.35 -14.20 1.27
N TYR A 130 3.08 -14.43 0.95
CA TYR A 130 2.08 -13.36 0.84
C TYR A 130 1.74 -12.78 2.21
N ALA A 131 1.53 -13.64 3.22
CA ALA A 131 1.22 -13.21 4.58
C ALA A 131 2.33 -12.34 5.19
N LEU A 132 3.60 -12.71 4.98
CA LEU A 132 4.76 -11.92 5.42
C LEU A 132 4.80 -10.52 4.77
N GLN A 133 4.57 -10.44 3.45
CA GLN A 133 4.49 -9.15 2.74
C GLN A 133 3.34 -8.30 3.29
N TRP A 134 2.16 -8.91 3.43
CA TRP A 134 0.99 -8.24 3.97
C TRP A 134 1.24 -7.67 5.37
N ILE A 135 1.82 -8.47 6.29
CA ILE A 135 2.19 -8.00 7.64
C ILE A 135 3.16 -6.82 7.57
N GLY A 136 4.18 -6.88 6.71
CA GLY A 136 5.11 -5.76 6.49
C GLY A 136 4.41 -4.48 6.05
N HIS A 137 3.48 -4.59 5.10
CA HIS A 137 2.66 -3.46 4.63
C HIS A 137 1.72 -2.91 5.71
N ARG A 138 1.15 -3.78 6.55
CA ARG A 138 0.33 -3.37 7.70
C ARG A 138 1.14 -2.60 8.75
N ILE A 139 2.38 -3.02 9.02
CA ILE A 139 3.31 -2.34 9.93
C ILE A 139 3.69 -0.96 9.37
N GLU A 140 4.02 -0.90 8.08
CA GLU A 140 4.38 0.35 7.39
C GLU A 140 3.20 1.33 7.30
N GLY A 141 1.99 0.81 7.15
CA GLY A 141 0.76 1.58 6.95
C GLY A 141 0.50 1.98 5.50
N ASN A 142 0.96 1.16 4.54
CA ASN A 142 0.72 1.33 3.11
C ASN A 142 0.01 0.10 2.50
N ASP A 143 -0.55 0.28 1.31
CA ASP A 143 -1.22 -0.77 0.56
C ASP A 143 -0.21 -1.61 -0.25
N MET A 144 -0.51 -2.91 -0.39
CA MET A 144 0.25 -3.83 -1.26
C MET A 144 0.14 -3.39 -2.72
N GLY A 145 1.16 -3.71 -3.54
CA GLY A 145 1.22 -3.28 -4.95
C GLY A 145 0.00 -3.70 -5.76
N GLU A 146 -0.39 -4.97 -5.67
CA GLU A 146 -1.57 -5.53 -6.34
C GLU A 146 -2.87 -4.94 -5.82
N VAL A 147 -2.98 -4.68 -4.51
CA VAL A 147 -4.14 -4.00 -3.93
C VAL A 147 -4.25 -2.57 -4.45
N ILE A 148 -3.13 -1.87 -4.63
CA ILE A 148 -3.10 -0.55 -5.27
C ILE A 148 -3.57 -0.63 -6.71
N LEU A 149 -3.10 -1.62 -7.48
CA LEU A 149 -3.54 -1.80 -8.87
C LEU A 149 -5.06 -2.05 -8.95
N ILE A 150 -5.59 -2.91 -8.08
CA ILE A 150 -7.03 -3.17 -7.98
C ILE A 150 -7.79 -1.91 -7.57
N LYS A 151 -7.35 -1.21 -6.52
CA LYS A 151 -7.98 0.04 -6.05
C LYS A 151 -7.96 1.11 -7.15
N LYS A 152 -6.85 1.23 -7.87
CA LYS A 152 -6.69 2.17 -8.99
C LYS A 152 -7.64 1.82 -10.13
N ALA A 153 -7.79 0.53 -10.46
CA ALA A 153 -8.77 0.08 -11.46
C ALA A 153 -10.22 0.38 -11.02
N LEU A 154 -10.49 0.37 -9.71
CA LEU A 154 -11.80 0.69 -9.13
C LEU A 154 -12.00 2.19 -8.81
N GLY A 155 -11.05 3.07 -9.13
CA GLY A 155 -11.11 4.50 -8.80
C GLY A 155 -11.10 4.81 -7.29
N ARG A 156 -10.69 3.87 -6.44
CA ARG A 156 -10.66 4.03 -4.98
C ARG A 156 -9.34 4.66 -4.50
N PRO A 157 -9.36 5.43 -3.41
CA PRO A 157 -8.15 5.97 -2.82
C PRO A 157 -7.22 4.84 -2.34
N TYR A 158 -5.92 5.02 -2.54
CA TYR A 158 -4.88 4.07 -2.14
C TYR A 158 -3.69 4.78 -1.49
N VAL A 159 -2.96 4.07 -0.64
CA VAL A 159 -1.80 4.59 0.09
C VAL A 159 -0.52 3.88 -0.38
N ALA A 160 0.27 4.51 -1.25
CA ALA A 160 1.52 3.92 -1.73
C ALA A 160 2.71 4.08 -0.75
N VAL A 161 2.75 5.21 -0.04
CA VAL A 161 3.75 5.55 0.98
C VAL A 161 2.98 6.03 2.19
N SER A 162 3.32 5.54 3.39
CA SER A 162 2.55 5.89 4.57
C SER A 162 2.70 7.40 4.88
N PRO A 163 1.62 8.07 5.32
CA PRO A 163 1.68 9.50 5.65
C PRO A 163 2.69 9.84 6.74
N ARG A 164 2.97 8.88 7.63
CA ARG A 164 3.93 9.00 8.74
C ARG A 164 5.34 9.34 8.26
N TYR A 165 5.76 8.81 7.12
CA TYR A 165 7.11 9.04 6.59
C TYR A 165 7.16 10.21 5.59
N ARG A 166 6.03 10.61 4.98
CA ARG A 166 5.96 11.81 4.13
C ARG A 166 6.19 13.11 4.89
N ALA A 167 5.70 13.21 6.13
CA ALA A 167 5.92 14.40 6.97
C ALA A 167 7.41 14.64 7.29
N ARG A 168 8.22 13.58 7.28
CA ARG A 168 9.64 13.63 7.64
C ARG A 168 10.55 14.08 6.49
N THR A 169 10.14 13.94 5.24
CA THR A 169 10.95 14.29 4.06
C THR A 169 10.71 15.71 3.53
N GLY A 170 9.87 16.52 4.20
CA GLY A 170 9.66 17.94 3.88
C GLY A 170 9.02 18.20 2.50
N ARG A 171 8.55 17.16 1.80
CA ARG A 171 7.92 17.32 0.49
C ARG A 171 6.46 17.74 0.69
N PRO A 172 6.04 18.94 0.25
CA PRO A 172 4.69 19.42 0.47
C PRO A 172 3.68 18.42 -0.11
N ALA A 173 2.65 18.12 0.68
CA ALA A 173 1.59 17.19 0.32
C ALA A 173 0.91 17.69 -0.97
N ALA A 174 1.27 17.09 -2.10
CA ALA A 174 0.61 17.38 -3.36
C ALA A 174 -0.88 17.03 -3.24
N GLY A 175 -1.73 18.05 -3.33
CA GLY A 175 -3.14 17.90 -3.68
C GLY A 175 -4.13 17.86 -2.52
N ARG A 176 -4.28 18.98 -1.81
CA ARG A 176 -5.62 19.43 -1.42
C ARG A 176 -5.87 20.75 -2.13
N VAL A 177 -6.35 20.68 -3.37
CA VAL A 177 -6.85 21.85 -4.09
C VAL A 177 -8.22 22.15 -3.48
N SER A 178 -8.23 22.99 -2.46
CA SER A 178 -9.45 23.66 -2.02
C SER A 178 -9.69 24.82 -3.00
N GLU A 179 -10.55 24.60 -4.00
CA GLU A 179 -11.15 25.70 -4.76
C GLU A 179 -12.10 26.47 -3.82
N GLY A 180 -11.56 27.49 -3.15
CA GLY A 180 -12.36 28.54 -2.55
C GLY A 180 -12.73 29.55 -3.63
N HIS A 181 -13.94 29.46 -4.16
CA HIS A 181 -14.57 30.53 -4.92
C HIS A 181 -15.24 31.48 -3.93
N GLY A 182 -14.75 32.72 -3.88
CA GLY A 182 -15.50 33.89 -3.43
C GLY A 182 -16.16 34.59 -4.61
#